data_AF-A0A1B9MDM0-F1
#
_entry.id   AF-A0A1B9MDM0-F1
#
_cell.length_a   1.000
_cell.length_b   1.000
_cell.length_c   1.000
_cell.angle_alpha   90.00
_cell.angle_beta   90.00
_cell.angle_gamma   90.00
#
_symmetry.space_group_name_H-M   'P 1'
#
loop_
_entity.id
_entity.type
_entity.pdbx_description
1 polymer ?
#
loop_
_entity_poly.entity_id
_entity_poly.type
_entity_poly.pdbx_seq_one_letter_code
_entity_poly.pdbx_strand_id
1 'polypeptide(L)'
;MKKILKIGVASLVLIGTLHTANAYEITCPIAVKVKSAQFDIDSGPDGWEVSEKRNERKVLNAAGIYSDKPVKLIQLKPEVGIIDGKKYESTWNVNTIYDKEGNWISCGYNSDEVQLIKKIDPSMKSCWMTSSKDQFDNPQIVFKCSTSELQEIH
;
A
#
# COMPACT_ATOMS: atom_id res chain seq x y z
N MET A 1 -7.59 18.90 73.98
CA MET A 1 -8.44 18.50 72.84
C MET A 1 -7.78 19.01 71.54
N LYS A 2 -7.05 18.16 70.80
CA LYS A 2 -6.39 18.53 69.54
C LYS A 2 -7.22 17.98 68.37
N LYS A 3 -7.80 18.85 67.54
CA LYS A 3 -8.49 18.50 66.29
C LYS A 3 -7.44 18.43 65.17
N ILE A 4 -7.24 17.25 64.61
CA ILE A 4 -6.38 17.05 63.43
C ILE A 4 -7.26 17.17 62.20
N LEU A 5 -7.06 18.25 61.43
CA LEU A 5 -7.73 18.51 60.17
C LEU A 5 -7.08 17.64 59.08
N LYS A 6 -7.80 16.64 58.56
CA LYS A 6 -7.32 15.81 57.44
C LYS A 6 -7.64 16.53 56.13
N ILE A 7 -6.61 17.08 55.49
CA ILE A 7 -6.70 17.64 54.14
C ILE A 7 -6.57 16.47 53.16
N GLY A 8 -7.67 16.10 52.50
CA GLY A 8 -7.69 15.09 51.46
C GLY A 8 -7.09 15.65 50.17
N VAL A 9 -6.02 15.03 49.68
CA VAL A 9 -5.44 15.32 48.36
C VAL A 9 -6.26 14.55 47.32
N ALA A 10 -7.01 15.27 46.49
CA ALA A 10 -7.71 14.70 45.35
C ALA A 10 -6.74 14.63 44.16
N SER A 11 -6.26 13.42 43.84
CA SER A 11 -5.44 13.17 42.67
C SER A 11 -6.29 13.27 41.40
N LEU A 12 -6.09 14.32 40.59
CA LEU A 12 -6.60 14.40 39.23
C LEU A 12 -5.87 13.36 38.36
N VAL A 13 -6.55 12.28 38.02
CA VAL A 13 -6.10 11.32 36.99
C VAL A 13 -6.48 11.92 35.64
N LEU A 14 -5.49 12.48 34.93
CA LEU A 14 -5.65 12.91 33.54
C LEU A 14 -5.65 11.65 32.66
N ILE A 15 -6.84 11.22 32.20
CA ILE A 15 -6.96 10.14 31.23
C ILE A 15 -6.61 10.71 29.86
N GLY A 16 -5.33 10.65 29.49
CA GLY A 16 -4.89 10.96 28.13
C GLY A 16 -5.43 9.90 27.17
N THR A 17 -6.29 10.29 26.24
CA THR A 17 -6.71 9.44 25.13
C THR A 17 -5.50 9.21 24.21
N LEU A 18 -4.84 8.07 24.36
CA LEU A 18 -3.89 7.55 23.39
C LEU A 18 -4.66 7.34 22.08
N HIS A 19 -4.48 8.25 21.12
CA HIS A 19 -4.94 8.03 19.76
C HIS A 19 -4.05 6.95 19.17
N THR A 20 -4.51 5.70 19.22
CA THR A 20 -3.87 4.62 18.48
C THR A 20 -4.11 4.91 17.00
N ALA A 21 -3.07 5.35 16.29
CA ALA A 21 -3.13 5.45 14.84
C ALA A 21 -3.51 4.07 14.28
N ASN A 22 -4.64 3.99 13.59
CA ASN A 22 -5.06 2.75 12.97
C ASN A 22 -4.25 2.60 11.68
N ALA A 23 -3.42 1.57 11.63
CA ALA A 23 -2.66 1.22 10.45
C ALA A 23 -2.93 -0.23 10.06
N TYR A 24 -2.92 -0.51 8.76
CA TYR A 24 -2.96 -1.87 8.25
C TYR A 24 -1.84 -2.09 7.24
N GLU A 25 -1.53 -3.36 7.01
CA GLU A 25 -0.51 -3.80 6.07
C GLU A 25 -1.14 -4.51 4.86
N ILE A 26 -0.56 -4.29 3.69
CA ILE A 26 -0.84 -5.03 2.46
C ILE A 26 0.49 -5.54 1.92
N THR A 27 0.62 -6.86 1.86
CA THR A 27 1.79 -7.52 1.29
C THR A 27 1.49 -7.91 -0.16
N CYS A 28 2.35 -7.50 -1.09
CA CYS A 28 2.29 -7.98 -2.46
C CYS A 28 2.70 -9.46 -2.48
N PRO A 29 1.88 -10.37 -3.05
CA PRO A 29 2.33 -11.73 -3.31
C PRO A 29 3.61 -11.72 -4.15
N ILE A 30 4.57 -12.59 -3.82
CA ILE A 30 5.85 -12.70 -4.52
C ILE A 30 5.67 -13.10 -5.99
N ALA A 31 4.66 -13.93 -6.25
CA ALA A 31 4.31 -14.38 -7.58
C ALA A 31 2.83 -14.70 -7.68
N VAL A 32 2.30 -14.62 -8.89
CA VAL A 32 0.96 -15.04 -9.24
C VAL A 32 1.01 -16.10 -10.32
N LYS A 33 -0.03 -16.94 -10.38
CA LYS A 33 -0.20 -17.96 -11.42
C LYS A 33 -1.38 -17.58 -12.29
N VAL A 34 -1.13 -17.32 -13.57
CA VAL A 34 -2.19 -17.07 -14.55
C VAL A 34 -2.58 -18.41 -15.16
N LYS A 35 -3.84 -18.82 -14.93
CA LYS A 35 -4.32 -20.15 -15.37
C LYS A 35 -4.55 -20.21 -16.89
N SER A 36 -4.86 -19.10 -17.53
CA SER A 36 -5.00 -18.98 -18.98
C SER A 36 -4.86 -17.49 -19.35
N ALA A 37 -3.91 -17.19 -20.23
CA ALA A 37 -3.96 -15.98 -21.04
C ALA A 37 -4.60 -16.42 -22.36
N GLN A 38 -5.83 -15.97 -22.63
CA GLN A 38 -6.43 -16.15 -23.94
C GLN A 38 -5.75 -15.18 -24.89
N PHE A 39 -5.16 -15.70 -25.95
CA PHE A 39 -4.59 -14.91 -27.02
C PHE A 39 -5.55 -14.94 -28.20
N ASP A 40 -6.13 -13.80 -28.51
CA ASP A 40 -6.81 -13.61 -29.77
C ASP A 40 -5.79 -13.05 -30.78
N ILE A 41 -5.63 -13.74 -31.91
CA ILE A 41 -4.86 -13.22 -33.04
C ILE A 41 -5.85 -12.75 -34.08
N ASP A 42 -5.86 -11.45 -34.35
CA ASP A 42 -6.73 -10.83 -35.35
C ASP A 42 -6.45 -11.35 -36.77
N SER A 43 -5.18 -11.62 -37.10
CA SER A 43 -4.77 -12.30 -38.35
C SER A 43 -3.34 -12.88 -38.24
N GLY A 44 -3.19 -14.19 -38.41
CA GLY A 44 -1.89 -14.85 -38.51
C GLY A 44 -1.56 -15.18 -39.98
N PRO A 45 -0.27 -15.16 -40.40
CA PRO A 45 0.09 -15.62 -41.73
C PRO A 45 -0.26 -17.10 -41.92
N ASP A 46 -0.52 -17.52 -43.16
CA ASP A 46 -0.82 -18.91 -43.47
C ASP A 46 0.27 -19.85 -42.95
N GLY A 47 -0.15 -20.91 -42.26
CA GLY A 47 0.74 -21.94 -41.72
C GLY A 47 1.34 -21.65 -40.34
N TRP A 48 0.94 -20.57 -39.65
CA TRP A 48 1.35 -20.31 -38.27
C TRP A 48 0.36 -20.89 -37.24
N GLU A 49 0.90 -21.51 -36.19
CA GLU A 49 0.12 -22.05 -35.07
C GLU A 49 0.41 -21.29 -33.77
N VAL A 50 -0.61 -21.12 -32.94
CA VAL A 50 -0.47 -20.50 -31.62
C VAL A 50 -0.03 -21.54 -30.59
N SER A 51 1.12 -21.30 -29.96
CA SER A 51 1.57 -22.09 -28.81
C SER A 51 1.28 -21.34 -27.51
N GLU A 52 0.21 -21.74 -26.81
CA GLU A 52 -0.14 -21.15 -25.51
C GLU A 52 0.75 -21.69 -24.39
N LYS A 53 1.52 -20.81 -23.73
CA LYS A 53 2.13 -21.14 -22.43
C LYS A 53 1.09 -21.02 -21.32
N ARG A 54 0.50 -22.15 -20.93
CA ARG A 54 -0.41 -22.22 -19.78
C ARG A 54 0.36 -22.24 -18.47
N ASN A 55 -0.28 -21.76 -17.40
CA ASN A 55 0.22 -21.89 -16.02
C ASN A 55 1.54 -21.17 -15.73
N GLU A 56 1.83 -20.09 -16.45
CA GLU A 56 3.04 -19.32 -16.23
C GLU A 56 3.03 -18.64 -14.85
N ARG A 57 4.12 -18.81 -14.10
CA ARG A 57 4.36 -18.11 -12.84
C ARG A 57 4.93 -16.74 -13.17
N LYS A 58 4.18 -15.69 -12.86
CA LYS A 58 4.60 -14.29 -13.07
C LYS A 58 5.14 -13.76 -11.75
N VAL A 59 6.37 -13.25 -11.74
CA VAL A 59 7.07 -12.77 -10.55
C VAL A 59 6.82 -11.27 -10.37
N LEU A 60 6.66 -10.84 -9.12
CA LEU A 60 6.50 -9.44 -8.74
C LEU A 60 7.72 -8.64 -9.22
N ASN A 61 7.49 -7.52 -9.92
CA ASN A 61 8.56 -6.66 -10.40
C ASN A 61 8.24 -5.16 -10.30
N ALA A 62 7.00 -4.78 -10.01
CA ALA A 62 6.59 -3.40 -9.82
C ALA A 62 5.57 -3.28 -8.70
N ALA A 63 5.51 -2.10 -8.06
CA ALA A 63 4.46 -1.75 -7.12
C ALA A 63 4.29 -0.24 -7.00
N GLY A 64 3.09 0.22 -6.65
CA GLY A 64 2.83 1.63 -6.41
C GLY A 64 1.39 1.94 -6.00
N ILE A 65 1.11 3.23 -5.80
CA ILE A 65 -0.22 3.75 -5.47
C ILE A 65 -0.76 4.58 -6.64
N TYR A 66 -2.06 4.49 -6.91
CA TYR A 66 -2.76 5.15 -8.02
C TYR A 66 -3.96 5.95 -7.49
N SER A 67 -4.31 7.08 -8.13
CA SER A 67 -5.42 7.99 -7.74
C SER A 67 -6.76 7.79 -8.46
N ASP A 68 -6.82 6.77 -9.32
CA ASP A 68 -8.05 6.27 -9.92
C ASP A 68 -7.94 4.74 -9.98
N LYS A 69 -9.02 4.05 -10.36
CA LYS A 69 -8.96 2.64 -10.72
C LYS A 69 -7.79 2.47 -11.69
N PRO A 70 -6.86 1.54 -11.43
CA PRO A 70 -5.58 1.47 -12.15
C PRO A 70 -5.72 1.23 -13.66
N VAL A 71 -6.92 0.91 -14.15
CA VAL A 71 -7.30 0.94 -15.56
C VAL A 71 -7.01 2.29 -16.25
N LYS A 72 -6.94 3.40 -15.50
CA LYS A 72 -6.56 4.74 -16.02
C LYS A 72 -5.12 5.16 -15.73
N LEU A 73 -4.32 4.27 -15.12
CA LEU A 73 -2.85 4.33 -14.96
C LEU A 73 -2.24 5.61 -14.35
N ILE A 74 -3.00 6.43 -13.61
CA ILE A 74 -2.40 7.60 -12.93
C ILE A 74 -1.67 7.14 -11.66
N GLN A 75 -0.42 6.72 -11.85
CA GLN A 75 0.48 6.37 -10.76
C GLN A 75 0.89 7.63 -10.01
N LEU A 76 0.74 7.59 -8.69
CA LEU A 76 1.24 8.62 -7.81
C LEU A 76 2.74 8.44 -7.62
N LYS A 77 3.48 9.53 -7.79
CA LYS A 77 4.92 9.57 -7.52
C LYS A 77 5.16 9.44 -6.01
N PRO A 78 6.00 8.51 -5.55
CA PRO A 78 6.40 8.47 -4.14
C PRO A 78 7.29 9.63 -3.78
N GLU A 79 7.25 10.02 -2.51
CA GLU A 79 8.10 11.04 -1.93
C GLU A 79 8.74 10.56 -0.64
N VAL A 80 9.84 11.21 -0.24
CA VAL A 80 10.46 10.99 1.07
C VAL A 80 9.67 11.81 2.08
N GLY A 81 9.25 11.20 3.19
CA GLY A 81 8.48 11.92 4.20
C GLY A 81 8.42 11.23 5.54
N ILE A 82 7.74 11.89 6.49
CA ILE A 82 7.62 11.44 7.87
C ILE A 82 6.15 11.09 8.16
N ILE A 83 5.92 9.88 8.66
CA ILE A 83 4.61 9.41 9.12
C ILE A 83 4.80 8.88 10.53
N ASP A 84 3.96 9.33 11.47
CA ASP A 84 4.03 8.93 12.89
C ASP A 84 5.43 9.13 13.51
N GLY A 85 6.08 10.24 13.15
CA GLY A 85 7.42 10.60 13.65
C GLY A 85 8.57 9.78 13.07
N LYS A 86 8.32 8.88 12.11
CA LYS A 86 9.34 8.09 11.43
C LYS A 86 9.49 8.50 9.97
N LYS A 87 10.74 8.66 9.52
CA LYS A 87 11.08 8.93 8.13
C LYS A 87 11.01 7.66 7.28
N TYR A 88 10.47 7.78 6.08
CA TYR A 88 10.39 6.75 5.06
C TYR A 88 10.79 7.30 3.69
N GLU A 89 11.45 6.48 2.89
CA GLU A 89 11.98 6.87 1.56
C GLU A 89 10.91 6.86 0.45
N SER A 90 9.78 6.17 0.68
CA SER A 90 8.71 6.02 -0.29
C SER A 90 7.37 6.11 0.41
N THR A 91 6.76 7.27 0.29
CA THR A 91 5.50 7.66 0.94
C THR A 91 4.54 8.31 -0.06
N TRP A 92 3.26 8.29 0.29
CA TRP A 92 2.19 8.92 -0.48
C TRP A 92 1.17 9.54 0.46
N ASN A 93 0.68 10.72 0.08
CA ASN A 93 -0.63 11.20 0.51
C ASN A 93 -1.71 10.40 -0.23
N VAL A 94 -2.73 9.95 0.49
CA VAL A 94 -3.86 9.19 -0.08
C VAL A 94 -5.18 9.69 0.46
N ASN A 95 -6.23 9.44 -0.31
CA ASN A 95 -7.61 9.86 -0.10
C ASN A 95 -7.71 11.36 0.18
N THR A 96 -6.93 12.15 -0.56
CA THR A 96 -7.01 13.61 -0.53
C THR A 96 -8.29 14.08 -1.22
N ILE A 97 -8.57 15.38 -1.13
CA ILE A 97 -9.70 16.01 -1.84
C ILE A 97 -9.61 15.84 -3.38
N TYR A 98 -8.42 15.52 -3.91
CA TYR A 98 -8.19 15.31 -5.33
C TYR A 98 -8.40 13.85 -5.74
N ASP A 99 -8.37 12.90 -4.80
CA ASP A 99 -8.54 11.47 -5.01
C ASP A 99 -10.02 11.07 -4.95
N LYS A 100 -10.87 11.68 -5.80
CA LYS A 100 -12.33 11.52 -5.73
C LYS A 100 -12.81 10.07 -5.82
N GLU A 101 -12.11 9.25 -6.59
CA GLU A 101 -12.44 7.83 -6.76
C GLU A 101 -11.77 6.94 -5.68
N GLY A 102 -10.88 7.53 -4.88
CA GLY A 102 -10.02 6.89 -3.89
C GLY A 102 -8.63 6.56 -4.44
N ASN A 103 -7.85 5.83 -3.65
CA ASN A 103 -6.55 5.33 -4.10
C ASN A 103 -6.47 3.81 -4.09
N TRP A 104 -5.57 3.28 -4.91
CA TRP A 104 -5.34 1.84 -5.05
C TRP A 104 -3.86 1.51 -4.94
N ILE A 105 -3.54 0.49 -4.16
CA ILE A 105 -2.26 -0.20 -4.25
C ILE A 105 -2.32 -1.13 -5.46
N SER A 106 -1.24 -1.14 -6.23
CA SER A 106 -1.02 -2.08 -7.33
C SER A 106 0.28 -2.85 -7.11
N CYS A 107 0.21 -4.16 -7.27
CA CYS A 107 1.35 -5.06 -7.34
C CYS A 107 1.43 -5.58 -8.79
N GLY A 108 2.49 -5.21 -9.51
CA GLY A 108 2.73 -5.54 -10.91
C GLY A 108 3.62 -6.76 -11.07
N TYR A 109 3.24 -7.65 -11.98
CA TYR A 109 3.91 -8.91 -12.24
C TYR A 109 4.32 -9.02 -13.70
N ASN A 110 5.56 -9.45 -13.94
CA ASN A 110 6.14 -9.64 -15.27
C ASN A 110 5.93 -8.43 -16.20
N SER A 111 6.57 -7.31 -15.87
CA SER A 111 6.47 -6.05 -16.63
C SER A 111 5.03 -5.53 -16.72
N ASP A 112 4.29 -5.61 -15.60
CA ASP A 112 2.89 -5.16 -15.49
C ASP A 112 1.89 -5.90 -16.41
N GLU A 113 2.26 -7.05 -16.98
CA GLU A 113 1.31 -7.92 -17.71
C GLU A 113 0.12 -8.32 -16.83
N VAL A 114 0.35 -8.46 -15.52
CA VAL A 114 -0.70 -8.67 -14.53
C VAL A 114 -0.53 -7.67 -13.41
N GLN A 115 -1.64 -7.05 -13.01
CA GLN A 115 -1.68 -6.17 -11.85
C GLN A 115 -2.71 -6.69 -10.84
N LEU A 116 -2.25 -6.95 -9.62
CA LEU A 116 -3.13 -7.21 -8.49
C LEU A 116 -3.37 -5.90 -7.75
N ILE A 117 -4.64 -5.53 -7.61
CA ILE A 117 -5.01 -4.20 -7.14
C ILE A 117 -5.86 -4.30 -5.87
N LYS A 118 -5.62 -3.41 -4.92
CA LYS A 118 -6.40 -3.32 -3.68
C LYS A 118 -6.74 -1.87 -3.39
N LYS A 119 -8.04 -1.58 -3.25
CA LYS A 119 -8.51 -0.25 -2.86
C LYS A 119 -8.04 0.05 -1.44
N ILE A 120 -7.51 1.25 -1.24
CA ILE A 120 -7.10 1.77 0.06
C ILE A 120 -8.37 2.15 0.83
N ASP A 121 -8.41 1.86 2.13
CA ASP A 121 -9.52 2.28 2.98
C ASP A 121 -9.62 3.82 2.95
N PRO A 122 -10.81 4.40 2.67
CA PRO A 122 -10.98 5.86 2.58
C PRO A 122 -10.63 6.64 3.86
N SER A 123 -10.55 5.98 5.01
CA SER A 123 -10.14 6.60 6.28
C SER A 123 -8.62 6.81 6.41
N MET A 124 -7.82 6.17 5.56
CA MET A 124 -6.36 6.35 5.56
C MET A 124 -5.99 7.67 4.91
N LYS A 125 -4.94 8.32 5.42
CA LYS A 125 -4.44 9.60 4.92
C LYS A 125 -3.05 9.51 4.30
N SER A 126 -2.25 8.54 4.74
CA SER A 126 -0.93 8.29 4.19
C SER A 126 -0.64 6.81 4.06
N CYS A 127 0.26 6.48 3.13
CA CYS A 127 0.84 5.15 3.02
C CYS A 127 2.34 5.25 2.78
N TRP A 128 3.06 4.19 3.16
CA TRP A 128 4.48 4.04 2.84
C TRP A 128 4.78 2.61 2.43
N MET A 129 5.85 2.47 1.65
CA MET A 129 6.30 1.19 1.15
C MET A 129 7.63 0.79 1.80
N THR A 130 7.74 -0.48 2.17
CA THR A 130 9.00 -1.11 2.50
C THR A 130 9.29 -2.23 1.51
N SER A 131 10.50 -2.22 0.97
CA SER A 131 11.01 -3.26 0.08
C SER A 131 12.16 -4.01 0.74
N SER A 132 12.14 -5.32 0.65
CA SER A 132 13.28 -6.18 0.99
C SER A 132 13.39 -7.31 -0.02
N LYS A 133 14.34 -8.23 0.20
CA LYS A 133 14.46 -9.47 -0.54
C LYS A 133 14.44 -10.65 0.41
N ASP A 134 13.89 -11.77 -0.04
CA ASP A 134 13.99 -13.03 0.70
C ASP A 134 15.36 -13.71 0.46
N GLN A 135 15.54 -14.89 1.08
CA GLN A 135 16.77 -15.69 0.97
C GLN A 135 17.08 -16.18 -0.45
N PHE A 136 16.14 -16.08 -1.38
CA PHE A 136 16.28 -16.46 -2.79
C PHE A 136 16.31 -15.24 -3.72
N ASP A 137 16.56 -14.05 -3.17
CA ASP A 137 16.59 -12.78 -3.91
C ASP A 137 15.22 -12.36 -4.49
N ASN A 138 14.11 -12.98 -4.09
CA ASN A 138 12.79 -12.54 -4.55
C ASN A 138 12.38 -11.23 -3.85
N PRO A 139 11.76 -10.28 -4.56
CA PRO A 139 11.31 -9.03 -3.97
C PRO A 139 10.15 -9.28 -2.99
N GLN A 140 10.24 -8.61 -1.84
CA GLN A 140 9.22 -8.54 -0.81
C GLN A 140 8.78 -7.08 -0.70
N ILE A 141 7.54 -6.79 -1.07
CA ILE A 141 6.99 -5.43 -1.02
C ILE A 141 5.79 -5.42 -0.08
N VAL A 142 5.85 -4.52 0.89
CA VAL A 142 4.77 -4.29 1.86
C VAL A 142 4.40 -2.82 1.84
N PHE A 143 3.11 -2.56 1.67
CA PHE A 143 2.51 -1.25 1.91
C PHE A 143 1.93 -1.22 3.30
N LYS A 144 2.13 -0.11 4.00
CA LYS A 144 1.44 0.19 5.24
C LYS A 144 0.70 1.50 5.06
N CYS A 145 -0.57 1.53 5.45
CA CYS A 145 -1.40 2.72 5.37
C CYS A 145 -1.88 3.08 6.77
N SER A 146 -1.89 4.38 7.09
CA SER A 146 -2.24 4.92 8.39
C SER A 146 -3.26 6.05 8.26
N THR A 147 -4.05 6.24 9.32
CA THR A 147 -4.91 7.42 9.50
C THR A 147 -4.11 8.72 9.73
N SER A 148 -2.79 8.62 9.94
CA SER A 148 -1.90 9.75 10.16
C SER A 148 -1.53 10.46 8.86
N GLU A 149 -1.28 11.75 8.92
CA GLU A 149 -0.88 12.57 7.78
C GLU A 149 0.61 12.41 7.46
N LEU A 150 0.94 12.56 6.18
CA LEU A 150 2.32 12.62 5.72
C LEU A 150 2.88 14.03 5.98
N GLN A 151 4.05 14.10 6.61
CA GLN A 151 4.82 15.32 6.74
C GLN A 151 5.95 15.32 5.70
N GLU A 152 5.93 16.28 4.79
CA GLU A 152 6.94 16.43 3.75
C GLU A 152 8.25 16.99 4.32
N ILE A 153 9.38 16.43 3.88
CA ILE A 153 10.71 16.94 4.21
C ILE A 153 11.13 17.90 3.09
N HIS A 154 11.11 19.20 3.38
CA HIS A 154 11.57 20.25 2.48
C HIS A 154 13.11 20.32 2.42
#